data_AF-A0A7V4P0Q6-F1
#
_entry.id   AF-A0A7V4P0Q6-F1
#
_cell.length_a   1.000
_cell.length_b   1.000
_cell.length_c   1.000
_cell.angle_alpha   90.00
_cell.angle_beta   90.00
_cell.angle_gamma   90.00
#
_symmetry.space_group_name_H-M   'P 1'
#
loop_
_entity.id
_entity.type
_entity.pdbx_description
1 polymer ?
#
loop_
_entity_poly.entity_id
_entity_poly.type
_entity_poly.pdbx_seq_one_letter_code
_entity_poly.pdbx_strand_id
1 'polypeptide(L)'
;MTCADRNNLASATAPWERLAVDGELRALRAGRIEVRVAAGPLRLRRRNVWGEWDPLLRRVSVFGVERSDRELVHTLLHELVHVVSPDCLQEAVVERIAGDWLAMLDAGLIGRVADTLRRAATPDQPLWPDPPDDIVPISA
;
A
#
# COMPACT_ATOMS: atom_id res chain seq x y z
N MET A 1 6.46 24.48 -0.22
CA MET A 1 7.18 23.28 -0.65
C MET A 1 6.32 22.59 -1.70
N THR A 2 6.82 22.53 -2.93
CA THR A 2 6.12 21.97 -4.09
C THR A 2 6.25 20.44 -4.13
N CYS A 3 5.47 19.76 -4.98
CA CYS A 3 5.64 18.31 -5.20
C CYS A 3 7.02 17.96 -5.77
N ALA A 4 7.61 18.84 -6.59
CA ALA A 4 8.98 18.67 -7.09
C ALA A 4 9.99 18.71 -5.93
N ASP A 5 9.82 19.66 -4.99
CA ASP A 5 10.68 19.76 -3.81
C ASP A 5 10.59 18.50 -2.94
N ARG A 6 9.39 17.93 -2.77
CA ARG A 6 9.18 16.69 -2.01
C ARG A 6 9.83 15.47 -2.66
N ASN A 7 9.72 15.32 -3.99
CA ASN A 7 10.39 14.22 -4.71
C ASN A 7 11.91 14.32 -4.66
N ASN A 8 12.44 15.55 -4.78
CA ASN A 8 13.87 15.80 -4.67
C ASN A 8 14.37 15.49 -3.25
N LEU A 9 13.61 15.90 -2.22
CA LEU A 9 13.94 15.64 -0.83
C LEU A 9 13.85 14.14 -0.48
N ALA A 10 12.80 13.46 -0.92
CA ALA A 10 12.64 12.01 -0.74
C ALA A 10 13.66 11.18 -1.55
N SER A 11 14.35 11.80 -2.51
CA SER A 11 15.48 11.19 -3.24
C SER A 11 16.83 11.38 -2.56
N ALA A 12 16.86 12.15 -1.46
CA ALA A 12 18.00 12.26 -0.55
C ALA A 12 17.61 11.61 0.79
N THR A 13 18.00 10.35 1.00
CA THR A 13 17.81 9.51 2.20
C THR A 13 17.98 10.25 3.55
N ALA A 14 17.44 9.88 4.71
CA ALA A 14 16.78 8.67 5.25
C ALA A 14 16.16 8.82 6.69
N PRO A 15 16.46 9.83 7.55
CA PRO A 15 15.99 9.76 8.95
C PRO A 15 14.49 10.01 9.17
N TRP A 16 13.91 10.97 8.45
CA TRP A 16 12.52 11.39 8.66
C TRP A 16 11.54 10.37 8.08
N GLU A 17 11.91 9.69 7.00
CA GLU A 17 11.13 8.60 6.39
C GLU A 17 10.98 7.46 7.39
N ARG A 18 12.07 7.05 8.05
CA ARG A 18 12.02 6.01 9.10
C ARG A 18 11.13 6.41 10.28
N LEU A 19 11.23 7.66 10.75
CA LEU A 19 10.36 8.17 11.82
C LEU A 19 8.89 8.20 11.41
N ALA A 20 8.61 8.50 10.14
CA ALA A 20 7.26 8.47 9.59
C ALA A 20 6.71 7.04 9.54
N VAL A 21 7.50 6.06 9.08
CA VAL A 21 7.14 4.62 9.14
C VAL A 21 6.79 4.20 10.54
N ASP A 22 7.69 4.47 11.51
CA ASP A 22 7.49 4.06 12.89
C ASP A 22 6.21 4.70 13.46
N GLY A 23 5.91 5.94 13.05
CA GLY A 23 4.65 6.62 13.34
C GLY A 23 3.44 5.88 12.79
N GLU A 24 3.44 5.48 11.52
CA GLU A 24 2.31 4.79 10.90
C GLU A 24 2.15 3.34 11.36
N LEU A 25 3.25 2.63 11.61
CA LEU A 25 3.20 1.32 12.25
C LEU A 25 2.59 1.42 13.65
N ARG A 26 2.86 2.50 14.40
CA ARG A 26 2.17 2.77 15.67
C ARG A 26 0.70 3.13 15.45
N ALA A 27 0.36 3.89 14.41
CA ALA A 27 -1.02 4.23 14.09
C ALA A 27 -1.85 2.99 13.73
N LEU A 28 -1.29 2.09 12.92
CA LEU A 28 -1.81 0.76 12.62
C LEU A 28 -2.05 -0.05 13.90
N ARG A 29 -1.02 -0.14 14.76
CA ARG A 29 -1.13 -0.84 16.04
C ARG A 29 -2.18 -0.24 16.97
N ALA A 30 -2.38 1.08 16.90
CA ALA A 30 -3.40 1.80 17.66
C ALA A 30 -4.80 1.73 17.01
N GLY A 31 -4.97 1.03 15.89
CA GLY A 31 -6.25 0.91 15.17
C GLY A 31 -6.72 2.21 14.51
N ARG A 32 -5.82 3.17 14.29
CA ARG A 32 -6.14 4.46 13.63
C ARG A 32 -6.07 4.37 12.10
N ILE A 33 -5.46 3.30 11.59
CA ILE A 33 -5.47 2.91 10.19
C ILE A 33 -6.02 1.50 10.15
N GLU A 34 -7.07 1.31 9.36
CA GLU A 34 -7.64 -0.01 9.11
C GLU A 34 -6.79 -0.73 8.05
N VAL A 35 -6.50 -2.01 8.26
CA VAL A 35 -5.93 -2.88 7.22
C VAL A 35 -6.97 -3.89 6.80
N ARG A 36 -7.34 -3.87 5.52
CA ARG A 36 -8.14 -4.92 4.90
C ARG A 36 -7.27 -5.80 4.05
N VAL A 37 -7.52 -7.10 4.13
CA VAL A 37 -6.77 -8.09 3.37
C VAL A 37 -7.77 -8.98 2.63
N ALA A 38 -7.59 -9.12 1.33
CA ALA A 38 -8.45 -9.98 0.51
C ALA A 38 -7.62 -10.99 -0.28
N ALA A 39 -8.23 -12.16 -0.50
CA ALA A 39 -7.52 -13.30 -1.06
C ALA A 39 -6.97 -13.01 -2.47
N GLY A 40 -7.82 -12.67 -3.44
CA GLY A 40 -7.38 -12.37 -4.80
C GLY A 40 -6.97 -10.91 -5.06
N PRO A 41 -6.32 -10.61 -6.20
CA PRO A 41 -6.09 -9.24 -6.67
C PRO A 41 -7.38 -8.49 -6.93
N LEU A 42 -7.36 -7.18 -6.73
CA LEU A 42 -8.37 -6.31 -7.32
C LEU A 42 -8.12 -6.21 -8.83
N ARG A 43 -9.03 -6.74 -9.63
CA ARG A 43 -8.91 -6.77 -11.10
C ARG A 43 -9.55 -5.52 -11.68
N LEU A 44 -8.75 -4.69 -12.36
CA LEU A 44 -9.23 -3.59 -13.19
C LEU A 44 -9.07 -3.95 -14.67
N ARG A 45 -9.83 -3.31 -15.55
CA ARG A 45 -9.88 -3.60 -17.00
C ARG A 45 -8.51 -3.74 -17.69
N ARG A 46 -7.47 -3.07 -17.19
CA ARG A 46 -6.13 -3.02 -17.79
C ARG A 46 -4.99 -3.46 -16.86
N ARG A 47 -5.26 -3.75 -15.59
CA ARG A 47 -4.22 -4.08 -14.61
C ARG A 47 -4.79 -4.78 -13.38
N ASN A 48 -3.94 -5.51 -12.68
CA ASN A 48 -4.21 -5.96 -11.32
C ASN A 48 -3.69 -4.92 -10.33
N VAL A 49 -4.48 -4.66 -9.30
CA VAL A 49 -4.13 -3.82 -8.17
C VAL A 49 -3.88 -4.73 -6.97
N TRP A 50 -2.74 -4.51 -6.33
CA TRP A 50 -2.25 -5.36 -5.25
C TRP A 50 -2.34 -4.68 -3.89
N GLY A 51 -2.35 -3.35 -3.86
CA GLY A 51 -2.58 -2.54 -2.66
C GLY A 51 -3.35 -1.27 -3.01
N GLU A 52 -3.95 -0.67 -2.00
CA GLU A 52 -4.61 0.63 -2.12
C GLU A 52 -4.63 1.35 -0.76
N TRP A 53 -4.26 2.63 -0.77
CA TRP A 53 -4.55 3.57 0.31
C TRP A 53 -5.81 4.39 0.02
N ASP A 54 -6.82 4.26 0.87
CA ASP A 54 -8.01 5.12 0.90
C ASP A 54 -7.89 6.15 2.04
N PRO A 55 -7.59 7.43 1.74
CA PRO A 55 -7.45 8.47 2.75
C PRO A 55 -8.77 8.86 3.42
N LEU A 56 -9.92 8.67 2.76
CA LEU A 56 -11.24 9.01 3.31
C LEU A 56 -11.63 8.01 4.40
N LEU A 57 -11.39 6.72 4.15
CA LEU A 57 -11.67 5.64 5.11
C LEU A 57 -10.51 5.37 6.07
N ARG A 58 -9.37 6.04 5.88
CA ARG A 58 -8.10 5.75 6.57
C ARG A 58 -7.76 4.27 6.53
N ARG A 59 -7.83 3.69 5.34
CA ARG A 59 -7.73 2.24 5.13
C ARG A 59 -6.64 1.91 4.14
N VAL A 60 -5.80 0.95 4.51
CA VAL A 60 -4.92 0.24 3.59
C VAL A 60 -5.58 -1.07 3.21
N SER A 61 -5.75 -1.33 1.92
CA SER A 61 -6.17 -2.62 1.39
C SER A 61 -4.96 -3.35 0.81
N VAL A 62 -4.81 -4.64 1.12
CA VAL A 62 -3.80 -5.53 0.54
C VAL A 62 -4.50 -6.71 -0.12
N PHE A 63 -4.18 -6.95 -1.37
CA PHE A 63 -4.79 -7.99 -2.22
C PHE A 63 -3.76 -9.08 -2.57
N GLY A 64 -4.24 -10.28 -2.89
CA GLY A 64 -3.38 -11.34 -3.43
C GLY A 64 -2.52 -12.03 -2.36
N VAL A 65 -3.15 -12.65 -1.36
CA VAL A 65 -2.47 -13.29 -0.21
C VAL A 65 -1.69 -14.56 -0.56
N GLU A 66 -1.92 -15.10 -1.75
CA GLU A 66 -1.16 -16.18 -2.36
C GLU A 66 0.25 -15.78 -2.79
N ARG A 67 0.53 -14.47 -2.88
CA ARG A 67 1.86 -13.96 -3.21
C ARG A 67 2.90 -14.28 -2.13
N SER A 68 4.17 -14.16 -2.49
CA SER A 68 5.27 -14.41 -1.56
C SER A 68 5.24 -13.43 -0.37
N ASP A 69 5.85 -13.84 0.76
CA ASP A 69 5.90 -13.00 1.96
C ASP A 69 6.51 -11.63 1.67
N ARG A 70 7.57 -11.60 0.85
CA ARG A 70 8.23 -10.36 0.47
C ARG A 70 7.30 -9.47 -0.35
N GLU A 71 6.57 -10.01 -1.33
CA GLU A 71 5.66 -9.22 -2.15
C GLU A 71 4.49 -8.64 -1.33
N LEU A 72 3.96 -9.43 -0.38
CA LEU A 72 2.88 -8.96 0.50
C LEU A 72 3.32 -7.83 1.41
N VAL A 73 4.47 -8.01 2.07
CA VAL A 73 5.02 -7.00 2.96
C VAL A 73 5.46 -5.77 2.16
N HIS A 74 6.02 -5.96 0.96
CA HIS A 74 6.36 -4.86 0.07
C HIS A 74 5.12 -4.03 -0.29
N THR A 75 4.02 -4.67 -0.69
CA THR A 75 2.76 -3.98 -0.98
C THR A 75 2.24 -3.21 0.23
N LEU A 76 2.25 -3.80 1.42
CA LEU A 76 1.85 -3.06 2.63
C LEU A 76 2.72 -1.83 2.85
N LEU A 77 4.04 -1.96 2.72
CA LEU A 77 4.97 -0.85 2.89
C LEU A 77 4.75 0.23 1.83
N HIS A 78 4.52 -0.17 0.58
CA HIS A 78 4.18 0.73 -0.53
C HIS A 78 2.95 1.59 -0.20
N GLU A 79 1.85 0.98 0.27
CA GLU A 79 0.67 1.76 0.67
C GLU A 79 0.93 2.63 1.90
N LEU A 80 1.79 2.20 2.83
CA LEU A 80 2.20 3.05 3.96
C LEU A 80 3.02 4.26 3.53
N VAL A 81 3.76 4.17 2.42
CA VAL A 81 4.41 5.36 1.83
C VAL A 81 3.34 6.36 1.37
N HIS A 82 2.25 5.88 0.75
CA HIS A 82 1.11 6.74 0.42
C HIS A 82 0.40 7.32 1.65
N VAL A 83 0.37 6.61 2.79
CA VAL A 83 -0.15 7.18 4.04
C VAL A 83 0.68 8.38 4.51
N VAL A 84 2.01 8.26 4.53
CA VAL A 84 2.90 9.33 5.01
C VAL A 84 3.05 10.47 4.00
N SER A 85 2.75 10.23 2.73
CA SER A 85 2.90 11.18 1.63
C SER A 85 1.78 11.02 0.59
N PRO A 86 0.53 11.35 0.97
CA PRO A 86 -0.66 11.05 0.17
C PRO A 86 -0.70 11.81 -1.15
N ASP A 87 -0.05 12.98 -1.21
CA ASP A 87 0.01 13.81 -2.39
C ASP A 87 1.46 14.24 -2.61
N CYS A 88 2.05 13.81 -3.72
CA CYS A 88 3.17 14.43 -4.45
C CYS A 88 4.28 13.47 -4.90
N LEU A 89 4.36 12.23 -4.40
CA LEU A 89 5.46 11.35 -4.78
C LEU A 89 5.20 10.70 -6.14
N GLN A 90 6.24 10.68 -6.99
CA GLN A 90 6.23 9.86 -8.19
C GLN A 90 6.23 8.38 -7.78
N GLU A 91 5.54 7.54 -8.55
CA GLU A 91 5.45 6.10 -8.29
C GLU A 91 6.82 5.44 -8.10
N ALA A 92 7.81 5.81 -8.91
CA ALA A 92 9.17 5.28 -8.80
C ALA A 92 9.86 5.64 -7.46
N VAL A 93 9.49 6.78 -6.86
CA VAL A 93 9.99 7.19 -5.54
C VAL A 93 9.30 6.38 -4.45
N VAL A 94 7.98 6.18 -4.56
CA VAL A 94 7.21 5.34 -3.65
C VAL A 94 7.78 3.92 -3.62
N GLU A 95 7.98 3.34 -4.81
CA GLU A 95 8.54 2.00 -4.98
C GLU A 95 9.94 1.87 -4.36
N ARG A 96 10.81 2.86 -4.58
CA ARG A 96 12.15 2.88 -3.98
C ARG A 96 12.08 2.89 -2.46
N ILE A 97 11.29 3.80 -1.88
CA ILE A 97 11.16 3.94 -0.41
C ILE A 97 10.61 2.65 0.20
N ALA A 98 9.58 2.05 -0.40
CA ALA A 98 9.03 0.78 0.04
C ALA A 98 10.07 -0.35 -0.01
N GLY A 99 10.88 -0.39 -1.08
CA GLY A 99 11.99 -1.31 -1.24
C GLY A 99 13.08 -1.13 -0.16
N ASP A 100 13.46 0.12 0.13
CA ASP A 100 14.43 0.46 1.17
C ASP A 100 13.91 0.05 2.57
N TRP A 101 12.65 0.32 2.88
CA TRP A 101 12.02 -0.12 4.13
C TRP A 101 12.00 -1.64 4.23
N LEU A 102 11.67 -2.35 3.15
CA LEU A 102 11.67 -3.81 3.12
C LEU A 102 13.08 -4.37 3.34
N ALA A 103 14.12 -3.74 2.77
CA ALA A 103 15.51 -4.16 2.94
C ALA A 103 16.01 -4.02 4.40
N MET A 104 15.37 -3.16 5.20
CA MET A 104 15.67 -3.00 6.62
C MET A 104 15.02 -4.07 7.52
N LEU A 105 14.08 -4.86 7.00
CA LEU A 105 13.41 -5.91 7.76
C LEU A 105 14.16 -7.24 7.65
N ASP A 106 14.28 -7.96 8.76
CA ASP A 106 14.76 -9.34 8.74
C ASP A 106 13.69 -10.31 8.20
N ALA A 107 14.13 -11.46 7.70
CA ALA A 107 13.25 -12.47 7.12
C ALA A 107 12.19 -13.00 8.09
N GLY A 108 12.51 -13.08 9.40
CA GLY A 108 11.58 -13.53 10.42
C GLY A 108 10.45 -12.52 10.65
N LEU A 109 10.75 -11.22 10.63
CA LEU A 109 9.75 -10.18 10.72
C LEU A 109 8.87 -10.15 9.46
N ILE A 110 9.47 -10.27 8.28
CA ILE A 110 8.74 -10.37 7.00
C ILE A 110 7.74 -11.54 7.06
N GLY A 111 8.17 -12.73 7.48
CA GLY A 111 7.30 -13.89 7.59
C GLY A 111 6.15 -13.69 8.59
N ARG A 112 6.43 -13.13 9.78
CA ARG A 112 5.39 -12.86 10.79
C ARG A 112 4.34 -11.84 10.30
N VAL A 113 4.76 -10.80 9.59
CA VAL A 113 3.84 -9.81 9.02
C VAL A 113 3.00 -10.45 7.91
N ALA A 114 3.62 -11.17 6.97
CA ALA A 114 2.92 -11.87 5.91
C ALA A 114 1.87 -12.86 6.46
N ASP A 115 2.25 -13.69 7.43
CA ASP A 115 1.35 -14.61 8.10
C ASP A 115 0.17 -13.91 8.79
N THR A 116 0.42 -12.73 9.37
CA THR A 116 -0.64 -11.93 9.98
C THR A 116 -1.61 -11.41 8.93
N LEU A 117 -1.11 -10.92 7.79
CA LEU A 117 -1.94 -10.51 6.66
C LEU A 117 -2.77 -11.68 6.14
N ARG A 118 -2.17 -12.86 5.93
CA ARG A 118 -2.89 -14.06 5.47
C ARG A 118 -4.00 -14.50 6.42
N ARG A 119 -3.76 -14.47 7.73
CA ARG A 119 -4.80 -14.79 8.72
C ARG A 119 -5.92 -13.76 8.78
N ALA A 120 -5.64 -12.51 8.43
CA ALA A 120 -6.63 -11.44 8.33
C ALA A 120 -7.40 -11.47 7.01
N ALA A 121 -7.01 -12.31 6.06
CA ALA A 121 -7.61 -12.37 4.74
C ALA A 121 -9.05 -12.85 4.81
N THR A 122 -9.97 -12.03 4.31
CA THR A 122 -11.35 -12.47 4.08
C THR A 122 -11.45 -13.13 2.70
N PRO A 123 -12.09 -14.31 2.58
CA PRO A 123 -12.38 -14.89 1.28
C PRO A 123 -13.35 -13.98 0.51
N ASP A 124 -12.96 -13.63 -0.73
CA ASP A 124 -13.68 -12.86 -1.75
C ASP A 124 -14.76 -11.88 -1.27
N GLN A 125 -14.38 -10.60 -1.14
CA GLN A 125 -15.32 -9.51 -1.33
C GLN A 125 -15.12 -8.94 -2.74
N PRO A 126 -16.15 -8.95 -3.62
CA PRO A 126 -16.14 -8.10 -4.79
C PRO A 126 -16.20 -6.65 -4.27
N LEU A 127 -15.07 -5.95 -4.29
CA LEU A 127 -15.02 -4.58 -3.76
C LEU A 127 -15.65 -3.56 -4.72
N TRP A 128 -15.90 -3.96 -5.96
CA TRP A 128 -16.79 -3.24 -6.87
C TRP A 128 -17.62 -4.25 -7.66
N PRO A 129 -18.93 -3.99 -7.90
CA PRO A 129 -19.59 -4.63 -9.02
C PRO A 129 -18.80 -4.30 -10.28
N ASP A 130 -18.70 -5.24 -11.22
CA ASP A 130 -18.28 -4.90 -12.58
C ASP A 130 -18.97 -3.58 -12.96
N PRO A 131 -18.25 -2.57 -13.48
CA PRO A 131 -18.93 -1.38 -13.98
C PRO A 131 -20.00 -1.90 -14.95
N PRO A 132 -21.26 -1.45 -14.83
CA PRO A 132 -22.28 -1.87 -15.79
C PRO A 132 -21.71 -1.62 -17.19
N ASP A 133 -21.97 -2.55 -18.11
CA ASP A 133 -21.51 -2.49 -19.52
C ASP A 133 -21.88 -1.17 -20.23
N ASP A 134 -22.67 -0.32 -19.56
CA ASP A 134 -23.26 0.93 -20.02
C ASP A 134 -22.52 2.21 -19.59
N ILE A 135 -21.26 2.17 -19.11
CA ILE A 135 -20.48 3.42 -18.98
C ILE A 135 -20.08 3.90 -20.38
N VAL A 136 -21.00 4.61 -21.01
CA VAL A 136 -20.78 5.37 -22.25
C VAL A 136 -19.65 6.37 -21.97
N PRO A 137 -18.60 6.43 -22.81
CA PRO A 137 -17.62 7.50 -22.69
C PRO A 137 -18.34 8.84 -22.83
N ILE A 138 -18.16 9.73 -21.85
CA ILE A 138 -18.50 11.14 -22.02
C ILE A 138 -17.54 11.67 -23.09
N SER A 139 -18.01 11.69 -24.34
CA SER A 139 -17.32 12.35 -25.43
C SER A 139 -17.14 13.83 -25.09
N ALA A 140 -15.90 14.30 -25.16
CA ALA A 140 -15.54 15.72 -25.14
C ALA A 140 -15.94 16.41 -26.44
#